data_AF-A0A2E6TBM7-F1
#
_entry.id   AF-A0A2E6TBM7-F1
#
_cell.length_a   1.000
_cell.length_b   1.000
_cell.length_c   1.000
_cell.angle_alpha   90.00
_cell.angle_beta   90.00
_cell.angle_gamma   90.00
#
_symmetry.space_group_name_H-M   'P 1'
#
loop_
_entity.id
_entity.type
_entity.pdbx_description
1 polymer ?
#
loop_
_entity_poly.entity_id
_entity_poly.type
_entity_poly.pdbx_seq_one_letter_code
_entity_poly.pdbx_strand_id
1 'polypeptide(L)'
;MIRFLFSLFLGALTLPAADSVPKPNIIFFMADDMGMGDTSAYQDFTGNADAVQLHTPQMERLARMGVRFTDAHTPSSRCTPTRYGLLTGRYPWRSRMKWWVLFGAQGDPLIEADRPTIATMLRDVGYRTGMVGKWHVGLRYRQSNGKPAAGWADADLTQPLHTTPLDHGFDFARYTSRSHGTSGPSGNHRNPAKRNRPMQTVGPGHLHGRIAIGATKNGKQLMTEGDHAYILTKLGSRHSDHALEFLKTHVRGVATRQRPFFLYYPANSNHGPYTPDKAIDGQPVAGAARTKAGAPMDARHDYIYENDVALGRLID
;
A
#
# COMPACT_ATOMS: atom_id res chain seq x y z
N MET A 1 80.54 15.26 -13.35
CA MET A 1 79.38 14.60 -12.73
C MET A 1 78.48 15.66 -12.11
N ILE A 2 77.36 16.01 -12.74
CA ILE A 2 76.33 16.88 -12.16
C ILE A 2 75.01 16.14 -12.34
N ARG A 3 74.43 15.65 -11.24
CA ARG A 3 73.10 15.02 -11.21
C ARG A 3 72.09 16.09 -10.81
N PHE A 4 71.25 16.52 -11.75
CA PHE A 4 70.07 17.32 -11.45
C PHE A 4 68.95 16.39 -10.95
N LEU A 5 68.55 16.57 -9.69
CA LEU A 5 67.34 15.97 -9.11
C LEU A 5 66.14 16.83 -9.54
N PHE A 6 65.31 16.30 -10.43
CA PHE A 6 63.99 16.87 -10.73
C PHE A 6 63.01 16.39 -9.66
N SER A 7 62.65 17.27 -8.71
CA SER A 7 61.50 17.05 -7.81
C SER A 7 60.20 17.22 -8.61
N LEU A 8 59.49 16.12 -8.81
CA LEU A 8 58.16 16.12 -9.42
C LEU A 8 57.13 16.57 -8.37
N PHE A 9 56.74 17.85 -8.39
CA PHE A 9 55.60 18.35 -7.62
C PHE A 9 54.32 17.78 -8.22
N LEU A 10 53.80 16.70 -7.62
CA LEU A 10 52.48 16.15 -7.95
C LEU A 10 51.42 17.08 -7.36
N GLY A 11 51.02 18.11 -8.12
CA GLY A 11 49.88 18.94 -7.78
C GLY A 11 48.61 18.08 -7.77
N ALA A 12 48.05 17.84 -6.58
CA ALA A 12 46.77 17.16 -6.44
C ALA A 12 45.68 18.03 -7.07
N LEU A 13 45.30 17.72 -8.31
CA LEU A 13 44.07 18.23 -8.91
C LEU A 13 42.90 17.68 -8.08
N THR A 14 42.41 18.46 -7.12
CA THR A 14 41.12 18.21 -6.49
C THR A 14 40.05 18.45 -7.55
N LEU A 15 39.65 17.38 -8.24
CA LEU A 15 38.44 17.41 -9.06
C LEU A 15 37.28 17.83 -8.15
N PRO A 16 36.49 18.86 -8.50
CA PRO A 16 35.29 19.18 -7.75
C PRO A 16 34.42 17.92 -7.72
N ALA A 17 34.02 17.51 -6.52
CA ALA A 17 33.07 16.42 -6.35
C ALA A 17 31.85 16.78 -7.21
N ALA A 18 31.53 15.94 -8.20
CA ALA A 18 30.30 16.10 -8.94
C ALA A 18 29.17 16.13 -7.89
N ASP A 19 28.43 17.24 -7.83
CA ASP A 19 27.26 17.34 -6.95
C ASP A 19 26.37 16.15 -7.27
N SER A 20 26.32 15.19 -6.34
CA SER A 20 25.51 13.99 -6.52
C SER A 20 24.07 14.45 -6.68
N VAL A 21 23.50 14.26 -7.86
CA VAL A 21 22.10 14.61 -8.13
C VAL A 21 21.26 14.03 -7.00
N PRO A 22 20.50 14.86 -6.25
CA PRO A 22 19.74 14.38 -5.11
C PRO A 22 18.80 13.27 -5.55
N LYS A 23 18.85 12.13 -4.86
CA LYS A 23 17.94 11.01 -5.12
C LYS A 23 16.50 11.46 -4.87
N PRO A 24 15.55 11.24 -5.80
CA PRO A 24 14.19 11.69 -5.64
C PRO A 24 13.47 10.87 -4.57
N ASN A 25 12.52 11.50 -3.88
CA ASN A 25 11.51 10.80 -3.10
C ASN A 25 10.49 10.14 -4.02
N ILE A 26 10.01 8.96 -3.67
CA ILE A 26 9.13 8.14 -4.51
C ILE A 26 7.86 7.82 -3.73
N ILE A 27 6.70 8.17 -4.29
CA ILE A 27 5.39 7.69 -3.83
C ILE A 27 4.79 6.85 -4.97
N PHE A 28 4.46 5.59 -4.69
CA PHE A 28 3.73 4.73 -5.61
C PHE A 28 2.31 4.52 -5.07
N PHE A 29 1.37 5.33 -5.59
CA PHE A 29 -0.05 5.19 -5.27
C PHE A 29 -0.69 4.16 -6.21
N MET A 30 -1.33 3.14 -5.65
CA MET A 30 -1.96 2.05 -6.41
C MET A 30 -3.40 1.85 -5.96
N ALA A 31 -4.36 2.26 -6.80
CA ALA A 31 -5.77 1.94 -6.62
C ALA A 31 -6.05 0.44 -6.83
N ASP A 32 -7.17 -0.06 -6.30
CA ASP A 32 -7.57 -1.47 -6.36
C ASP A 32 -8.92 -1.61 -7.06
N ASP A 33 -8.93 -2.23 -8.25
CA ASP A 33 -10.08 -2.39 -9.16
C ASP A 33 -10.58 -1.10 -9.84
N MET A 34 -9.65 -0.17 -10.12
CA MET A 34 -9.95 1.06 -10.85
C MET A 34 -9.73 0.89 -12.35
N GLY A 35 -10.76 1.17 -13.14
CA GLY A 35 -10.69 1.21 -14.61
C GLY A 35 -10.26 2.58 -15.13
N MET A 36 -9.76 2.63 -16.37
CA MET A 36 -9.30 3.88 -16.99
C MET A 36 -10.40 4.97 -17.04
N GLY A 37 -11.65 4.58 -17.33
CA GLY A 37 -12.79 5.50 -17.39
C GLY A 37 -13.35 5.95 -16.04
N ASP A 38 -12.86 5.41 -14.91
CA ASP A 38 -13.37 5.77 -13.59
C ASP A 38 -12.94 7.18 -13.15
N THR A 39 -11.89 7.74 -13.73
CA THR A 39 -11.37 9.07 -13.39
C THR A 39 -11.52 10.05 -14.53
N SER A 40 -11.89 11.29 -14.19
CA SER A 40 -11.90 12.39 -15.15
C SER A 40 -10.53 12.73 -15.74
N ALA A 41 -9.44 12.26 -15.14
CA ALA A 41 -8.08 12.45 -15.69
C ALA A 41 -7.86 11.74 -17.04
N TYR A 42 -8.72 10.78 -17.42
CA TYR A 42 -8.68 10.08 -18.71
C TYR A 42 -9.89 10.36 -19.61
N GLN A 43 -10.75 11.30 -19.22
CA GLN A 43 -12.02 11.54 -19.91
C GLN A 43 -11.86 11.88 -21.40
N ASP A 44 -10.89 12.73 -21.73
CA ASP A 44 -10.56 13.12 -23.11
C ASP A 44 -10.09 11.93 -23.96
N PHE A 45 -9.52 10.89 -23.34
CA PHE A 45 -9.11 9.66 -24.01
C PHE A 45 -10.25 8.64 -24.11
N THR A 46 -11.06 8.49 -23.05
CA THR A 46 -12.15 7.50 -23.02
C THR A 46 -13.41 7.98 -23.74
N GLY A 47 -13.56 9.28 -23.97
CA GLY A 47 -14.73 9.87 -24.62
C GLY A 47 -15.99 9.87 -23.74
N ASN A 48 -15.84 9.71 -22.43
CA ASN A 48 -16.97 9.74 -21.50
C ASN A 48 -17.62 11.14 -21.48
N ALA A 49 -18.94 11.18 -21.60
CA ALA A 49 -19.71 12.41 -21.46
C ALA A 49 -19.66 12.96 -20.02
N ASP A 50 -19.73 14.28 -19.87
CA ASP A 50 -19.72 14.94 -18.54
C ASP A 50 -20.85 14.46 -17.61
N ALA A 51 -21.98 14.05 -18.19
CA ALA A 51 -23.14 13.54 -17.46
C ALA A 51 -22.90 12.19 -16.77
N VAL A 52 -21.83 11.46 -17.12
CA VAL A 52 -21.50 10.15 -16.54
C VAL A 52 -20.09 10.08 -15.97
N GLN A 53 -19.19 11.00 -16.35
CA GLN A 53 -17.81 11.00 -15.87
C GLN A 53 -17.72 11.49 -14.42
N LEU A 54 -17.21 10.66 -13.52
CA LEU A 54 -16.85 11.08 -12.16
C LEU A 54 -15.80 12.20 -12.19
N HIS A 55 -16.05 13.28 -11.47
CA HIS A 55 -15.11 14.37 -11.28
C HIS A 55 -14.09 14.02 -10.18
N THR A 56 -12.81 14.00 -10.56
CA THR A 56 -11.65 13.63 -9.71
C THR A 56 -10.56 14.71 -9.82
N PRO A 57 -10.76 15.87 -9.20
CA PRO A 57 -9.92 17.05 -9.42
C PRO A 57 -8.45 16.86 -9.06
N GLN A 58 -8.11 16.06 -8.04
CA GLN A 58 -6.71 15.84 -7.64
C GLN A 58 -5.98 14.92 -8.62
N MET A 59 -6.63 13.88 -9.11
CA MET A 59 -6.10 13.02 -10.17
C MET A 59 -5.91 13.79 -11.48
N GLU A 60 -6.84 14.69 -11.83
CA GLU A 60 -6.66 15.58 -12.99
C GLU A 60 -5.47 16.53 -12.79
N ARG A 61 -5.32 17.09 -11.59
CA ARG A 61 -4.19 17.95 -11.25
C ARG A 61 -2.87 17.22 -11.42
N LEU A 62 -2.76 16.00 -10.90
CA LEU A 62 -1.57 15.16 -11.08
C LEU A 62 -1.28 14.89 -12.56
N ALA A 63 -2.31 14.56 -13.35
CA ALA A 63 -2.17 14.33 -14.79
C ALA A 63 -1.69 15.58 -15.55
N ARG A 64 -2.12 16.79 -15.16
CA ARG A 64 -1.66 18.07 -15.74
C ARG A 64 -0.24 18.45 -15.34
N MET A 65 0.23 17.97 -14.19
CA MET A 65 1.56 18.29 -13.65
C MET A 65 2.65 17.30 -14.08
N GLY A 66 2.29 16.22 -14.79
CA GLY A 66 3.22 15.13 -15.07
C GLY A 66 2.97 14.44 -16.41
N VAL A 67 3.38 13.19 -16.48
CA VAL A 67 3.19 12.34 -17.65
C VAL A 67 2.01 11.42 -17.42
N ARG A 68 1.08 11.41 -18.37
CA ARG A 68 -0.09 10.53 -18.39
C ARG A 68 0.08 9.49 -19.49
N PHE A 69 -0.06 8.21 -19.16
CA PHE A 69 0.10 7.09 -20.08
C PHE A 69 -1.25 6.60 -20.57
N THR A 70 -1.46 6.52 -21.88
CA THR A 70 -2.68 5.96 -22.49
C THR A 70 -2.56 4.45 -22.80
N ASP A 71 -1.34 3.91 -22.72
CA ASP A 71 -1.03 2.51 -22.99
C ASP A 71 -0.13 1.95 -21.88
N ALA A 72 -0.71 1.69 -20.71
CA ALA A 72 -0.03 1.14 -19.54
C ALA A 72 -0.77 -0.11 -19.04
N HIS A 73 -0.04 -1.22 -18.87
CA HIS A 73 -0.62 -2.53 -18.57
C HIS A 73 -0.13 -3.08 -17.24
N THR A 74 -1.04 -3.74 -16.53
CA THR A 74 -0.67 -4.61 -15.41
C THR A 74 -0.25 -5.98 -15.94
N PRO A 75 0.63 -6.72 -15.25
CA PRO A 75 1.01 -8.07 -15.68
C PRO A 75 -0.10 -9.11 -15.47
N SER A 76 -1.25 -8.71 -14.88
CA SER A 76 -2.43 -9.53 -14.69
C SER A 76 -3.67 -8.68 -14.42
N SER A 77 -4.86 -9.21 -14.75
CA SER A 77 -6.15 -8.61 -14.40
C SER A 77 -6.61 -8.88 -12.95
N ARG A 78 -5.69 -9.22 -12.02
CA ARG A 78 -6.01 -9.57 -10.63
C ARG A 78 -4.99 -9.05 -9.64
N CYS A 79 -5.44 -8.78 -8.42
CA CYS A 79 -4.65 -8.12 -7.39
C CYS A 79 -3.36 -8.86 -6.98
N THR A 80 -3.42 -10.12 -6.51
CA THR A 80 -2.22 -10.88 -6.07
C THR A 80 -1.12 -10.95 -7.15
N PRO A 81 -1.38 -11.43 -8.38
CA PRO A 81 -0.34 -11.52 -9.40
C PRO A 81 0.20 -10.14 -9.83
N THR A 82 -0.65 -9.11 -9.92
CA THR A 82 -0.20 -7.73 -10.20
C THR A 82 0.73 -7.20 -9.12
N ARG A 83 0.39 -7.41 -7.84
CA ARG A 83 1.21 -6.96 -6.71
C ARG A 83 2.53 -7.73 -6.64
N TYR A 84 2.51 -9.04 -6.90
CA TYR A 84 3.75 -9.82 -7.02
C TYR A 84 4.65 -9.27 -8.13
N GLY A 85 4.09 -9.01 -9.32
CA GLY A 85 4.85 -8.50 -10.45
C GLY A 85 5.44 -7.12 -10.19
N LEU A 86 4.65 -6.21 -9.62
CA LEU A 86 5.11 -4.88 -9.22
C LEU A 86 6.25 -4.96 -8.20
N LEU A 87 6.10 -5.74 -7.14
CA LEU A 87 7.06 -5.79 -6.05
C LEU A 87 8.36 -6.48 -6.45
N THR A 88 8.30 -7.51 -7.29
CA THR A 88 9.47 -8.35 -7.62
C THR A 88 10.10 -8.05 -8.97
N GLY A 89 9.44 -7.28 -9.83
CA GLY A 89 9.85 -7.09 -11.23
C GLY A 89 9.75 -8.36 -12.08
N ARG A 90 9.06 -9.42 -11.60
CA ARG A 90 8.94 -10.70 -12.29
C ARG A 90 7.52 -10.95 -12.74
N TYR A 91 7.37 -11.51 -13.93
CA TYR A 91 6.06 -11.98 -14.37
C TYR A 91 5.42 -12.96 -13.38
N PRO A 92 4.11 -12.82 -13.10
CA PRO A 92 3.43 -13.54 -12.03
C PRO A 92 3.36 -15.05 -12.24
N TRP A 93 3.43 -15.53 -13.49
CA TRP A 93 3.47 -16.97 -13.80
C TRP A 93 4.73 -17.68 -13.31
N ARG A 94 5.74 -16.93 -12.83
CA ARG A 94 6.92 -17.47 -12.13
C ARG A 94 6.70 -17.67 -10.64
N SER A 95 5.59 -17.20 -10.09
CA SER A 95 5.20 -17.47 -8.71
C SER A 95 4.37 -18.76 -8.61
N ARG A 96 4.16 -19.26 -7.39
CA ARG A 96 3.22 -20.38 -7.13
C ARG A 96 1.74 -20.01 -7.36
N MET A 97 1.39 -18.73 -7.56
CA MET A 97 0.03 -18.24 -7.76
C MET A 97 -0.08 -17.54 -9.11
N LYS A 98 -0.32 -18.32 -10.17
CA LYS A 98 -0.14 -17.84 -11.56
C LYS A 98 -1.32 -17.02 -12.10
N TRP A 99 -2.55 -17.29 -11.66
CA TRP A 99 -3.76 -16.77 -12.31
C TRP A 99 -4.89 -16.38 -11.35
N TRP A 100 -4.81 -16.76 -10.07
CA TRP A 100 -5.83 -16.44 -9.06
C TRP A 100 -5.27 -15.52 -7.97
N VAL A 101 -6.05 -15.30 -6.92
CA VAL A 101 -5.68 -14.51 -5.74
C VAL A 101 -5.47 -15.39 -4.53
N LEU A 102 -4.67 -14.95 -3.58
CA LEU A 102 -4.61 -15.61 -2.27
C LEU A 102 -5.97 -15.46 -1.57
N PHE A 103 -6.44 -16.53 -0.93
CA PHE A 103 -7.73 -16.55 -0.25
C PHE A 103 -7.60 -17.10 1.18
N GLY A 104 -8.68 -17.00 1.97
CA GLY A 104 -8.71 -17.43 3.36
C GLY A 104 -8.03 -16.43 4.30
N ALA A 105 -7.80 -16.81 5.55
CA ALA A 105 -7.19 -15.94 6.55
C ALA A 105 -5.69 -15.69 6.37
N GLN A 106 -5.08 -16.40 5.43
CA GLN A 106 -3.93 -16.05 4.57
C GLN A 106 -3.46 -17.35 3.91
N GLY A 107 -2.86 -17.21 2.72
CA GLY A 107 -1.96 -18.24 2.20
C GLY A 107 -0.51 -17.88 2.54
N ASP A 108 0.37 -18.87 2.45
CA ASP A 108 1.83 -18.72 2.59
C ASP A 108 2.36 -17.47 1.87
N PRO A 109 3.44 -16.84 2.34
CA PRO A 109 4.11 -15.78 1.58
C PRO A 109 4.33 -16.20 0.13
N LEU A 110 3.94 -15.35 -0.81
CA LEU A 110 4.10 -15.61 -2.25
C LEU A 110 5.49 -15.17 -2.74
N ILE A 111 6.04 -14.13 -2.10
CA ILE A 111 7.39 -13.66 -2.35
C ILE A 111 8.34 -14.55 -1.54
N GLU A 112 9.34 -15.12 -2.21
CA GLU A 112 10.34 -15.96 -1.55
C GLU A 112 11.20 -15.13 -0.58
N ALA A 113 11.74 -15.75 0.47
CA ALA A 113 12.44 -15.03 1.54
C ALA A 113 13.70 -14.29 1.04
N ASP A 114 14.38 -14.86 0.04
CA ASP A 114 15.59 -14.33 -0.60
C ASP A 114 15.31 -13.53 -1.87
N ARG A 115 14.03 -13.34 -2.25
CA ARG A 115 13.64 -12.62 -3.45
C ARG A 115 13.83 -11.10 -3.25
N PRO A 116 14.67 -10.43 -4.06
CA PRO A 116 14.72 -8.98 -4.07
C PRO A 116 13.38 -8.38 -4.48
N THR A 117 13.01 -7.28 -3.84
CA THR A 117 11.85 -6.47 -4.17
C THR A 117 12.28 -5.05 -4.52
N ILE A 118 11.38 -4.25 -5.10
CA ILE A 118 11.59 -2.81 -5.28
C ILE A 118 11.95 -2.12 -3.94
N ALA A 119 11.37 -2.58 -2.83
CA ALA A 119 11.66 -2.03 -1.52
C ALA A 119 13.06 -2.44 -1.01
N THR A 120 13.49 -3.70 -1.17
CA THR A 120 14.87 -4.08 -0.81
C THR A 120 15.86 -3.31 -1.68
N MET A 121 15.63 -3.24 -3.00
CA MET A 121 16.47 -2.50 -3.94
C MET A 121 16.64 -1.04 -3.53
N LEU A 122 15.54 -0.33 -3.21
CA LEU A 122 15.59 1.07 -2.80
C LEU A 122 16.25 1.24 -1.43
N ARG A 123 15.95 0.36 -0.48
CA ARG A 123 16.57 0.38 0.86
C ARG A 123 18.08 0.21 0.78
N ASP A 124 18.56 -0.71 -0.06
CA ASP A 124 19.99 -1.01 -0.24
C ASP A 124 20.76 0.18 -0.84
N VAL A 125 20.07 1.08 -1.56
CA VAL A 125 20.64 2.36 -2.03
C VAL A 125 20.27 3.56 -1.15
N GLY A 126 19.87 3.33 0.09
CA GLY A 126 19.76 4.34 1.14
C GLY A 126 18.36 4.93 1.35
N TYR A 127 17.33 4.47 0.65
CA TYR A 127 15.96 4.94 0.89
C TYR A 127 15.43 4.48 2.24
N ARG A 128 14.60 5.30 2.89
CA ARG A 128 13.68 4.82 3.93
C ARG A 128 12.42 4.30 3.23
N THR A 129 11.98 3.09 3.55
CA THR A 129 10.89 2.44 2.82
C THR A 129 9.64 2.28 3.71
N GLY A 130 8.48 2.65 3.18
CA GLY A 130 7.19 2.57 3.85
C GLY A 130 6.13 1.91 2.99
N MET A 131 5.27 1.11 3.61
CA MET A 131 4.10 0.53 2.99
C MET A 131 2.85 0.88 3.80
N VAL A 132 1.82 1.41 3.13
CA VAL A 132 0.53 1.66 3.75
C VAL A 132 -0.61 1.21 2.84
N GLY A 133 -1.40 0.23 3.28
CA GLY A 133 -2.56 -0.23 2.52
C GLY A 133 -2.68 -1.74 2.34
N LYS A 134 -3.15 -2.21 1.19
CA LYS A 134 -3.37 -3.63 0.90
C LYS A 134 -2.09 -4.37 0.49
N TRP A 135 -1.73 -5.44 1.20
CA TRP A 135 -0.57 -6.28 0.87
C TRP A 135 -0.86 -7.33 -0.22
N HIS A 136 -1.72 -8.29 0.10
CA HIS A 136 -2.25 -9.34 -0.77
C HIS A 136 -1.26 -10.25 -1.53
N VAL A 137 -0.03 -10.40 -1.01
CA VAL A 137 0.97 -11.37 -1.49
C VAL A 137 1.41 -12.36 -0.40
N GLY A 138 0.54 -12.59 0.58
CA GLY A 138 0.70 -13.62 1.59
C GLY A 138 1.54 -13.18 2.79
N LEU A 139 1.36 -13.89 3.90
CA LEU A 139 2.00 -13.62 5.18
C LEU A 139 2.21 -14.97 5.88
N ARG A 140 3.07 -15.00 6.90
CA ARG A 140 3.27 -16.18 7.75
C ARG A 140 3.01 -15.78 9.20
N TYR A 141 2.13 -16.49 9.89
CA TYR A 141 1.87 -16.31 11.32
C TYR A 141 2.84 -17.11 12.18
N ARG A 142 2.73 -16.96 13.50
CA ARG A 142 3.36 -17.84 14.49
C ARG A 142 2.32 -18.60 15.29
N GLN A 143 2.74 -19.75 15.81
CA GLN A 143 2.06 -20.49 16.87
C GLN A 143 2.41 -19.89 18.23
N SER A 144 1.71 -20.28 19.30
CA SER A 144 1.98 -19.82 20.67
C SER A 144 3.38 -20.15 21.19
N ASN A 145 4.02 -21.19 20.66
CA ASN A 145 5.42 -21.55 20.97
C ASN A 145 6.45 -20.73 20.17
N GLY A 146 6.02 -19.73 19.39
CA GLY A 146 6.87 -18.86 18.58
C GLY A 146 7.31 -19.45 17.23
N LYS A 147 7.02 -20.73 16.93
CA LYS A 147 7.36 -21.33 15.62
C LYS A 147 6.44 -20.80 14.51
N PRO A 148 6.87 -20.83 13.23
CA PRO A 148 6.00 -20.50 12.12
C PRO A 148 4.73 -21.37 12.11
N ALA A 149 3.57 -20.74 11.90
CA ALA A 149 2.31 -21.45 11.75
C ALA A 149 2.19 -22.07 10.34
N ALA A 150 1.66 -23.29 10.26
CA ALA A 150 1.35 -23.96 9.01
C ALA A 150 0.21 -23.25 8.27
N GLY A 151 -0.72 -22.61 8.99
CA GLY A 151 -1.78 -21.83 8.41
C GLY A 151 -2.52 -20.98 9.43
N TRP A 152 -3.80 -20.73 9.18
CA TRP A 152 -4.62 -19.94 10.09
C TRP A 152 -5.05 -20.71 11.33
N ALA A 153 -5.27 -22.02 11.23
CA ALA A 153 -5.79 -22.82 12.33
C ALA A 153 -4.90 -22.72 13.58
N ASP A 154 -3.59 -22.84 13.38
CA ASP A 154 -2.54 -22.79 14.40
C ASP A 154 -1.94 -21.39 14.60
N ALA A 155 -2.48 -20.36 13.93
CA ALA A 155 -2.06 -18.98 14.13
C ALA A 155 -2.49 -18.45 15.51
N ASP A 156 -1.54 -17.81 16.19
CA ASP A 156 -1.72 -17.07 17.44
C ASP A 156 -1.51 -15.57 17.17
N LEU A 157 -2.60 -14.79 17.28
CA LEU A 157 -2.58 -13.34 17.03
C LEU A 157 -1.91 -12.55 18.15
N THR A 158 -1.60 -13.17 19.29
CA THR A 158 -0.81 -12.52 20.35
C THR A 158 0.68 -12.50 20.04
N GLN A 159 1.12 -13.31 19.07
CA GLN A 159 2.51 -13.41 18.65
C GLN A 159 2.81 -12.44 17.49
N PRO A 160 4.02 -11.87 17.43
CA PRO A 160 4.45 -11.12 16.27
C PRO A 160 4.50 -12.05 15.04
N LEU A 161 3.87 -11.63 13.94
CA LEU A 161 3.85 -12.36 12.67
C LEU A 161 5.29 -12.68 12.20
N HIS A 162 5.44 -13.87 11.63
CA HIS A 162 6.72 -14.40 11.17
C HIS A 162 7.20 -13.73 9.88
N THR A 163 6.33 -13.64 8.86
CA THR A 163 6.68 -13.01 7.58
C THR A 163 5.66 -11.96 7.21
N THR A 164 6.15 -10.76 6.95
CA THR A 164 5.41 -9.51 6.74
C THR A 164 6.09 -8.66 5.66
N PRO A 165 5.54 -7.49 5.27
CA PRO A 165 6.24 -6.57 4.38
C PRO A 165 7.64 -6.17 4.89
N LEU A 166 7.87 -6.21 6.20
CA LEU A 166 9.18 -5.89 6.78
C LEU A 166 10.29 -6.86 6.34
N ASP A 167 9.92 -8.12 6.10
CA ASP A 167 10.83 -9.15 5.58
C ASP A 167 11.14 -8.96 4.10
N HIS A 168 10.41 -8.06 3.43
CA HIS A 168 10.51 -7.78 1.99
C HIS A 168 10.93 -6.35 1.69
N GLY A 169 11.71 -5.74 2.59
CA GLY A 169 12.42 -4.48 2.31
C GLY A 169 11.76 -3.22 2.85
N PHE A 170 10.59 -3.31 3.51
CA PHE A 170 9.93 -2.15 4.10
C PHE A 170 10.40 -1.88 5.54
N ASP A 171 10.79 -0.65 5.87
CA ASP A 171 11.12 -0.23 7.25
C ASP A 171 9.86 0.07 8.09
N PHE A 172 8.77 0.45 7.41
CA PHE A 172 7.49 0.81 8.01
C PHE A 172 6.34 0.12 7.27
N ALA A 173 5.40 -0.45 8.02
CA ALA A 173 4.21 -1.09 7.43
C ALA A 173 2.95 -0.87 8.29
N ARG A 174 1.88 -0.39 7.64
CA ARG A 174 0.51 -0.25 8.19
C ARG A 174 -0.49 -0.75 7.16
N TYR A 175 -1.02 -1.95 7.34
CA TYR A 175 -1.61 -2.64 6.20
C TYR A 175 -2.76 -3.58 6.55
N THR A 176 -3.53 -3.90 5.52
CA THR A 176 -4.44 -5.04 5.50
C THR A 176 -3.78 -6.18 4.73
N SER A 177 -3.98 -7.41 5.19
CA SER A 177 -3.28 -8.55 4.58
C SER A 177 -3.77 -8.88 3.15
N ARG A 178 -5.00 -8.51 2.81
CA ARG A 178 -5.69 -8.78 1.54
C ARG A 178 -6.87 -7.81 1.34
N SER A 179 -7.74 -8.08 0.36
CA SER A 179 -8.95 -7.27 0.11
C SER A 179 -9.74 -7.04 1.41
N HIS A 180 -10.09 -5.79 1.66
CA HIS A 180 -10.60 -5.32 2.95
C HIS A 180 -11.84 -6.07 3.42
N GLY A 181 -12.77 -6.36 2.52
CA GLY A 181 -13.99 -7.13 2.84
C GLY A 181 -13.74 -8.57 3.33
N THR A 182 -12.50 -9.06 3.22
CA THR A 182 -12.11 -10.40 3.69
C THR A 182 -10.97 -10.37 4.70
N SER A 183 -10.31 -9.23 4.91
CA SER A 183 -9.17 -9.07 5.83
C SER A 183 -9.57 -9.02 7.31
N GLY A 184 -10.86 -8.90 7.62
CA GLY A 184 -11.38 -8.94 8.98
C GLY A 184 -12.87 -9.31 8.97
N PRO A 185 -13.50 -9.40 10.14
CA PRO A 185 -14.93 -9.59 10.23
C PRO A 185 -15.62 -8.37 9.58
N SER A 186 -16.61 -8.63 8.74
CA SER A 186 -17.53 -7.59 8.29
C SER A 186 -18.86 -7.75 9.03
N GLY A 187 -19.44 -6.62 9.47
CA GLY A 187 -20.78 -6.61 10.03
C GLY A 187 -21.77 -7.21 9.03
N ASN A 188 -22.63 -8.13 9.49
CA ASN A 188 -23.65 -8.86 8.70
C ASN A 188 -23.18 -9.96 7.74
N HIS A 189 -22.06 -10.63 7.97
CA HIS A 189 -21.84 -11.91 7.29
C HIS A 189 -22.87 -12.98 7.72
N ARG A 190 -23.74 -13.38 6.78
CA ARG A 190 -24.69 -14.50 6.95
C ARG A 190 -23.99 -15.83 7.26
N ASN A 191 -22.72 -15.99 6.86
CA ASN A 191 -21.93 -17.18 7.16
C ASN A 191 -21.44 -17.15 8.64
N PRO A 192 -21.93 -18.05 9.52
CA PRO A 192 -21.53 -18.10 10.92
C PRO A 192 -20.02 -18.28 11.13
N ALA A 193 -19.31 -18.92 10.19
CA ALA A 193 -17.84 -19.12 10.25
C ALA A 193 -17.04 -17.81 10.12
N LYS A 194 -17.66 -16.75 9.58
CA LYS A 194 -17.04 -15.43 9.41
C LYS A 194 -17.43 -14.42 10.50
N ARG A 195 -18.14 -14.86 11.55
CA ARG A 195 -18.49 -14.01 12.69
C ARG A 195 -17.24 -13.73 13.52
N ASN A 196 -17.15 -12.52 14.05
CA ASN A 196 -16.06 -12.12 14.93
C ASN A 196 -16.12 -12.88 16.27
N ARG A 197 -15.35 -13.97 16.37
CA ARG A 197 -15.33 -14.91 17.50
C ARG A 197 -13.90 -15.42 17.70
N PRO A 198 -13.57 -16.02 18.86
CA PRO A 198 -12.22 -16.57 19.11
C PRO A 198 -11.76 -17.60 18.06
N MET A 199 -12.69 -18.30 17.41
CA MET A 199 -12.42 -19.32 16.39
C MET A 199 -12.70 -18.86 14.94
N GLN A 200 -12.79 -17.55 14.69
CA GLN A 200 -13.11 -17.05 13.35
C GLN A 200 -12.10 -17.49 12.28
N THR A 201 -12.55 -17.58 11.02
CA THR A 201 -11.70 -17.90 9.87
C THR A 201 -11.43 -16.70 8.95
N VAL A 202 -11.68 -15.50 9.45
CA VAL A 202 -11.34 -14.22 8.81
C VAL A 202 -10.41 -13.45 9.74
N GLY A 203 -9.61 -12.53 9.22
CA GLY A 203 -8.56 -11.90 10.01
C GLY A 203 -7.36 -11.48 9.17
N PRO A 204 -6.32 -10.89 9.76
CA PRO A 204 -6.16 -10.52 11.16
C PRO A 204 -6.62 -9.08 11.43
N GLY A 205 -7.38 -8.49 10.51
CA GLY A 205 -7.75 -7.07 10.55
C GLY A 205 -6.55 -6.19 10.18
N HIS A 206 -6.30 -5.19 11.02
CA HIS A 206 -5.21 -4.25 10.86
C HIS A 206 -3.88 -4.82 11.35
N LEU A 207 -2.83 -4.62 10.56
CA LEU A 207 -1.46 -5.02 10.89
C LEU A 207 -0.54 -3.81 10.94
N HIS A 208 0.18 -3.65 12.05
CA HIS A 208 1.25 -2.67 12.22
C HIS A 208 2.57 -3.43 12.31
N GLY A 209 3.37 -3.40 11.25
CA GLY A 209 4.56 -4.24 11.13
C GLY A 209 4.21 -5.73 11.27
N ARG A 210 4.53 -6.29 12.44
CA ARG A 210 4.30 -7.70 12.81
C ARG A 210 3.10 -7.92 13.71
N ILE A 211 2.35 -6.89 14.09
CA ILE A 211 1.34 -7.00 15.16
C ILE A 211 -0.06 -6.85 14.57
N ALA A 212 -0.94 -7.79 14.89
CA ALA A 212 -2.38 -7.66 14.69
C ALA A 212 -2.98 -6.75 15.77
N ILE A 213 -2.93 -5.44 15.54
CA ILE A 213 -3.24 -4.43 16.57
C ILE A 213 -4.68 -4.47 17.10
N GLY A 214 -5.60 -5.02 16.31
CA GLY A 214 -7.00 -5.18 16.69
C GLY A 214 -7.30 -6.50 17.41
N ALA A 215 -6.32 -7.36 17.69
CA ALA A 215 -6.57 -8.64 18.36
C ALA A 215 -6.94 -8.45 19.84
N THR A 216 -8.00 -9.11 20.31
CA THR A 216 -8.46 -9.00 21.71
C THR A 216 -7.70 -9.90 22.68
N LYS A 217 -6.76 -10.71 22.17
CA LYS A 217 -6.10 -11.83 22.88
C LYS A 217 -7.02 -12.99 23.28
N ASN A 218 -8.32 -12.91 22.99
CA ASN A 218 -9.24 -14.04 23.12
C ASN A 218 -9.26 -14.86 21.82
N GLY A 219 -8.29 -15.77 21.68
CA GLY A 219 -8.07 -16.52 20.44
C GLY A 219 -7.83 -15.57 19.25
N LYS A 220 -8.62 -15.71 18.19
CA LYS A 220 -8.51 -14.92 16.96
C LYS A 220 -9.54 -13.79 16.88
N GLN A 221 -10.26 -13.49 17.96
CA GLN A 221 -11.25 -12.43 17.98
C GLN A 221 -10.60 -11.05 17.83
N LEU A 222 -11.27 -10.14 17.10
CA LEU A 222 -10.84 -8.77 16.91
C LEU A 222 -11.74 -7.78 17.66
N MET A 223 -11.21 -6.60 17.97
CA MET A 223 -11.94 -5.47 18.53
C MET A 223 -13.05 -5.03 17.57
N THR A 224 -14.23 -4.74 18.12
CA THR A 224 -15.40 -4.24 17.36
C THR A 224 -15.53 -2.72 17.42
N GLU A 225 -14.89 -2.08 18.39
CA GLU A 225 -14.91 -0.64 18.62
C GLU A 225 -13.54 -0.11 19.08
N GLY A 226 -13.38 1.20 19.08
CA GLY A 226 -12.13 1.88 19.42
C GLY A 226 -11.14 2.01 18.25
N ASP A 227 -9.98 2.58 18.56
CA ASP A 227 -9.00 3.05 17.57
C ASP A 227 -8.31 1.93 16.79
N HIS A 228 -8.41 0.67 17.22
CA HIS A 228 -7.82 -0.48 16.55
C HIS A 228 -8.86 -1.43 15.95
N ALA A 229 -10.15 -1.12 16.07
CA ALA A 229 -11.21 -1.90 15.46
C ALA A 229 -11.15 -1.85 13.93
N TYR A 230 -11.42 -3.00 13.33
CA TYR A 230 -11.45 -3.18 11.88
C TYR A 230 -12.79 -2.74 11.30
N ILE A 231 -12.92 -1.43 11.08
CA ILE A 231 -14.16 -0.79 10.60
C ILE A 231 -13.99 -0.44 9.12
N LEU A 232 -14.80 -1.07 8.25
CA LEU A 232 -14.65 -0.94 6.79
C LEU A 232 -14.81 0.51 6.28
N THR A 233 -15.71 1.29 6.89
CA THR A 233 -15.97 2.70 6.57
C THR A 233 -15.02 3.69 7.25
N LYS A 234 -13.86 3.19 7.73
CA LYS A 234 -12.77 4.00 8.30
C LYS A 234 -11.41 3.61 7.73
N LEU A 235 -11.39 2.82 6.65
CA LEU A 235 -10.13 2.30 6.10
C LEU A 235 -9.41 3.36 5.28
N GLY A 236 -10.15 4.20 4.55
CA GLY A 236 -9.59 5.27 3.72
C GLY A 236 -8.85 6.29 4.57
N SER A 237 -9.52 6.88 5.55
CA SER A 237 -8.92 7.84 6.49
C SER A 237 -7.74 7.24 7.22
N ARG A 238 -7.88 6.03 7.78
CA ARG A 238 -6.80 5.37 8.52
C ARG A 238 -5.55 5.14 7.67
N HIS A 239 -5.69 4.63 6.45
CA HIS A 239 -4.54 4.45 5.57
C HIS A 239 -3.94 5.79 5.15
N SER A 240 -4.76 6.78 4.82
CA SER A 240 -4.28 8.13 4.50
C SER A 240 -3.50 8.75 5.68
N ASP A 241 -3.99 8.62 6.92
CA ASP A 241 -3.31 9.10 8.12
C ASP A 241 -2.00 8.36 8.41
N HIS A 242 -1.97 7.04 8.22
CA HIS A 242 -0.74 6.25 8.34
C HIS A 242 0.31 6.59 7.28
N ALA A 243 -0.10 6.99 6.08
CA ALA A 243 0.82 7.50 5.06
C ALA A 243 1.44 8.83 5.51
N LEU A 244 0.62 9.75 6.04
CA LEU A 244 1.13 10.98 6.63
C LEU A 244 1.98 10.73 7.89
N GLU A 245 1.69 9.70 8.70
CA GLU A 245 2.55 9.26 9.80
C GLU A 245 3.95 8.92 9.29
N PHE A 246 4.05 8.12 8.22
CA PHE A 246 5.33 7.79 7.60
C PHE A 246 6.08 9.04 7.12
N LEU A 247 5.41 9.93 6.39
CA LEU A 247 6.03 11.15 5.85
C LEU A 247 6.46 12.12 6.95
N LYS A 248 5.59 12.39 7.93
CA LYS A 248 5.89 13.28 9.06
C LYS A 248 7.04 12.74 9.91
N THR A 249 7.07 11.44 10.18
CA THR A 249 8.19 10.82 10.91
C THR A 249 9.49 10.86 10.11
N HIS A 250 9.43 10.75 8.78
CA HIS A 250 10.60 10.84 7.91
C HIS A 250 11.25 12.23 7.99
N VAL A 251 10.45 13.28 7.78
CA VAL A 251 10.90 14.68 7.74
C VAL A 251 11.39 15.16 9.12
N ARG A 252 10.74 14.72 10.20
CA ARG A 252 11.13 15.11 11.57
C ARG A 252 12.34 14.33 12.10
N GLY A 253 12.60 13.12 11.59
CA GLY A 253 13.68 12.28 12.08
C GLY A 253 15.05 12.75 11.64
N VAL A 254 15.94 13.06 12.61
CA VAL A 254 17.31 13.54 12.33
C VAL A 254 18.08 12.57 11.43
N ALA A 255 17.92 11.26 11.67
CA ALA A 255 18.58 10.19 10.90
C ALA A 255 17.92 9.87 9.56
N THR A 256 16.67 10.31 9.34
CA THR A 256 15.88 9.97 8.14
C THR A 256 15.71 11.13 7.17
N ARG A 257 15.66 12.38 7.65
CA ARG A 257 15.36 13.57 6.85
C ARG A 257 16.35 13.88 5.72
N GLN A 258 17.55 13.31 5.80
CA GLN A 258 18.61 13.45 4.78
C GLN A 258 18.61 12.30 3.77
N ARG A 259 17.81 11.25 4.02
CA ARG A 259 17.68 10.10 3.12
C ARG A 259 16.50 10.35 2.17
N PRO A 260 16.52 9.84 0.94
CA PRO A 260 15.30 9.77 0.15
C PRO A 260 14.32 8.76 0.78
N PHE A 261 13.03 8.87 0.46
CA PHE A 261 12.03 7.89 0.89
C PHE A 261 11.30 7.23 -0.27
N PHE A 262 10.80 6.02 -0.01
CA PHE A 262 9.88 5.30 -0.87
C PHE A 262 8.63 4.95 -0.08
N LEU A 263 7.47 5.44 -0.52
CA LEU A 263 6.16 5.09 0.03
C LEU A 263 5.37 4.29 -1.02
N TYR A 264 5.13 3.02 -0.75
CA TYR A 264 4.15 2.21 -1.47
C TYR A 264 2.78 2.36 -0.81
N TYR A 265 1.83 3.01 -1.49
CA TYR A 265 0.46 3.23 -1.04
C TYR A 265 -0.55 2.44 -1.87
N PRO A 266 -0.72 1.14 -1.60
CA PRO A 266 -1.79 0.35 -2.21
C PRO A 266 -3.14 0.60 -1.53
N ALA A 267 -3.97 1.49 -2.08
CA ALA A 267 -5.31 1.75 -1.55
C ALA A 267 -6.18 0.47 -1.52
N ASN A 268 -7.15 0.43 -0.58
CA ASN A 268 -8.22 -0.59 -0.61
C ASN A 268 -9.34 -0.18 -1.57
N SER A 269 -9.54 1.12 -1.69
CA SER A 269 -10.55 1.74 -2.55
C SER A 269 -10.09 1.58 -4.00
N ASN A 270 -10.90 1.10 -4.92
CA ASN A 270 -12.37 1.02 -4.98
C ASN A 270 -12.92 -0.43 -4.98
N HIS A 271 -12.19 -1.41 -4.44
CA HIS A 271 -12.59 -2.82 -4.43
C HIS A 271 -13.89 -3.05 -3.62
N GLY A 272 -14.68 -4.06 -3.98
CA GLY A 272 -15.90 -4.41 -3.23
C GLY A 272 -15.62 -5.09 -1.86
N PRO A 273 -16.47 -4.96 -0.84
CA PRO A 273 -17.68 -4.12 -0.78
C PRO A 273 -17.33 -2.62 -0.74
N TYR A 274 -18.18 -1.80 -1.33
CA TYR A 274 -18.00 -0.34 -1.35
C TYR A 274 -18.39 0.24 0.00
N THR A 275 -17.40 0.63 0.77
CA THR A 275 -17.55 1.16 2.13
C THR A 275 -16.78 2.46 2.27
N PRO A 276 -17.17 3.51 1.52
CA PRO A 276 -16.49 4.79 1.60
C PRO A 276 -16.51 5.33 3.03
N ASP A 277 -15.42 5.96 3.42
CA ASP A 277 -15.35 6.76 4.63
C ASP A 277 -16.36 7.92 4.53
N LYS A 278 -16.85 8.39 5.68
CA LYS A 278 -17.72 9.58 5.69
C LYS A 278 -16.95 10.83 5.24
N ALA A 279 -15.73 10.96 5.72
CA ALA A 279 -14.82 12.04 5.40
C ALA A 279 -13.37 11.59 5.66
N ILE A 280 -12.42 12.21 4.98
CA ILE A 280 -10.98 12.08 5.23
C ILE A 280 -10.45 13.48 5.50
N ASP A 281 -9.86 13.70 6.67
CA ASP A 281 -9.30 15.01 7.06
C ASP A 281 -10.30 16.18 6.95
N GLY A 282 -11.56 15.92 7.29
CA GLY A 282 -12.65 16.88 7.17
C GLY A 282 -13.25 17.02 5.77
N GLN A 283 -12.60 16.48 4.72
CA GLN A 283 -13.15 16.48 3.37
C GLN A 283 -14.21 15.36 3.22
N PRO A 284 -15.46 15.69 2.86
CA PRO A 284 -16.52 14.68 2.68
C PRO A 284 -16.19 13.67 1.58
N VAL A 285 -16.58 12.41 1.79
CA VAL A 285 -16.36 11.31 0.82
C VAL A 285 -17.67 10.58 0.52
N ALA A 286 -18.29 9.91 1.49
CA ALA A 286 -19.59 9.26 1.29
C ALA A 286 -20.69 10.30 0.92
N GLY A 287 -21.37 10.08 -0.21
CA GLY A 287 -22.34 10.98 -0.82
C GLY A 287 -21.73 12.21 -1.49
N ALA A 288 -20.41 12.31 -1.60
CA ALA A 288 -19.71 13.48 -2.12
C ALA A 288 -19.35 13.35 -3.61
N ALA A 289 -19.32 12.15 -4.17
CA ALA A 289 -18.99 11.96 -5.58
C ALA A 289 -20.01 12.68 -6.49
N ARG A 290 -19.49 13.39 -7.49
CA ARG A 290 -20.27 14.09 -8.50
C ARG A 290 -19.75 13.77 -9.89
N THR A 291 -20.66 13.70 -10.85
CA THR A 291 -20.27 13.75 -12.26
C THR A 291 -19.69 15.12 -12.60
N LYS A 292 -19.00 15.26 -13.73
CA LYS A 292 -18.56 16.58 -14.24
C LYS A 292 -19.70 17.56 -14.47
N ALA A 293 -20.89 17.05 -14.81
CA ALA A 293 -22.12 17.84 -14.88
C ALA A 293 -22.72 18.20 -13.51
N GLY A 294 -22.13 17.75 -12.40
CA GLY A 294 -22.56 18.09 -11.04
C GLY A 294 -23.65 17.19 -10.44
N ALA A 295 -24.06 16.11 -11.12
CA ALA A 295 -25.05 15.17 -10.59
C ALA A 295 -24.43 14.22 -9.53
N PRO A 296 -25.13 13.86 -8.45
CA PRO A 296 -24.67 12.89 -7.46
C PRO A 296 -24.48 11.49 -8.05
N MET A 297 -23.54 10.72 -7.48
CA MET A 297 -23.21 9.36 -7.91
C MET A 297 -23.40 8.34 -6.78
N ASP A 298 -23.21 7.07 -7.08
CA ASP A 298 -23.40 5.96 -6.13
C ASP A 298 -22.20 5.73 -5.18
N ALA A 299 -22.36 4.79 -4.26
CA ALA A 299 -21.33 4.44 -3.26
C ALA A 299 -20.03 3.87 -3.87
N ARG A 300 -20.06 3.30 -5.08
CA ARG A 300 -18.83 2.87 -5.78
C ARG A 300 -18.04 4.10 -6.19
N HIS A 301 -18.72 5.11 -6.74
CA HIS A 301 -18.10 6.36 -7.16
C HIS A 301 -17.60 7.18 -5.98
N ASP A 302 -18.31 7.20 -4.85
CA ASP A 302 -17.79 7.76 -3.59
C ASP A 302 -16.47 7.08 -3.19
N TYR A 303 -16.36 5.76 -3.37
CA TYR A 303 -15.16 5.02 -3.02
C TYR A 303 -14.00 5.24 -4.01
N ILE A 304 -14.29 5.55 -5.28
CA ILE A 304 -13.27 6.03 -6.22
C ILE A 304 -12.84 7.45 -5.85
N TYR A 305 -13.78 8.34 -5.55
CA TYR A 305 -13.53 9.71 -5.12
C TYR A 305 -12.71 9.76 -3.82
N GLU A 306 -12.85 8.77 -2.94
CA GLU A 306 -11.98 8.60 -1.77
C GLU A 306 -10.48 8.54 -2.13
N ASN A 307 -10.12 7.87 -3.24
CA ASN A 307 -8.74 7.86 -3.73
C ASN A 307 -8.29 9.26 -4.18
N ASP A 308 -9.19 10.06 -4.76
CA ASP A 308 -8.89 11.44 -5.17
C ASP A 308 -8.60 12.33 -3.95
N VAL A 309 -9.42 12.20 -2.91
CA VAL A 309 -9.21 12.89 -1.61
C VAL A 309 -7.90 12.45 -0.95
N ALA A 310 -7.65 11.14 -0.87
CA ALA A 310 -6.41 10.62 -0.28
C ALA A 310 -5.16 11.02 -1.07
N LEU A 311 -5.26 11.10 -2.41
CA LEU A 311 -4.20 11.59 -3.28
C LEU A 311 -3.93 13.08 -3.06
N GLY A 312 -4.98 13.90 -2.92
CA GLY A 312 -4.84 15.34 -2.60
C GLY A 312 -3.96 15.57 -1.38
N ARG A 313 -4.22 14.84 -0.29
CA ARG A 313 -3.41 14.92 0.95
C ARG A 313 -1.94 14.53 0.80
N LEU A 314 -1.55 13.81 -0.26
CA LEU A 314 -0.16 13.44 -0.52
C LEU A 314 0.55 14.43 -1.43
N ILE A 315 -0.20 15.22 -2.20
CA ILE A 315 0.37 16.22 -3.11
C ILE A 315 0.43 17.61 -2.44
N ASP A 316 -0.48 17.90 -1.51
CA ASP A 316 -0.53 19.15 -0.74
C ASP A 316 0.44 19.16 0.46
#